data_AF-A0A960SSZ2-F1
#
_entry.id   AF-A0A960SSZ2-F1
#
_cell.length_a   1.000
_cell.length_b   1.000
_cell.length_c   1.000
_cell.angle_alpha   90.00
_cell.angle_beta   90.00
_cell.angle_gamma   90.00
#
_symmetry.space_group_name_H-M   'P 1'
#
loop_
_entity.id
_entity.type
_entity.pdbx_description
1 polymer ?
#
loop_
_entity_poly.entity_id
_entity_poly.type
_entity_poly.pdbx_seq_one_letter_code
_entity_poly.pdbx_strand_id
1 'polypeptide(L)'
;FLLQGVASGGMNLLLKKGGANSTVPLGEGLAADTWYHITSVFDGAEARVYLNGELKGSLAVAAPIDTTDLALVIGGDDGTRTFNGVMDQVAFWNRALTEEEILQAAGRIGGPTIEGQPVSMNIYEGGTARFAVSATGADPLSYLWYKGAEPLRTETTDTLVIEYASPADAGDYSVVVSNAEGSATSETATLTVQAVAGLQTARVLYLPFDETSGLTAADASGNGNNGQLGGFLNTTSHWVPGRVNGSLNYDLDDLNNVGSVAGVQDSASLDEVTNEATFCFWMKPASWGFVDTSPGS
;
A
#
# COMPACT_ATOMS: atom_id res chain seq x y z
N PHE A 1 -18.76 -31.97 4.62
CA PHE A 1 -18.82 -31.12 5.82
C PHE A 1 -20.26 -31.04 6.28
N LEU A 2 -20.51 -31.22 7.57
CA LEU A 2 -21.82 -31.04 8.18
C LEU A 2 -21.64 -30.45 9.57
N LEU A 3 -22.51 -29.52 9.94
CA LEU A 3 -22.68 -29.09 11.32
C LEU A 3 -23.93 -29.77 11.86
N GLN A 4 -23.80 -30.50 12.98
CA GLN A 4 -24.86 -31.31 13.54
C GLN A 4 -25.10 -30.95 15.01
N GLY A 5 -26.34 -30.59 15.36
CA GLY A 5 -26.74 -30.45 16.77
C GLY A 5 -26.78 -31.80 17.50
N VAL A 6 -26.45 -31.81 18.79
CA VAL A 6 -26.56 -32.99 19.66
C VAL A 6 -27.70 -32.85 20.67
N ALA A 7 -28.27 -33.97 21.10
CA ALA A 7 -29.43 -34.00 22.00
C ALA A 7 -29.20 -33.31 23.36
N SER A 8 -27.93 -33.13 23.77
CA SER A 8 -27.54 -32.40 24.97
C SER A 8 -27.42 -30.88 24.77
N GLY A 9 -27.75 -30.34 23.59
CA GLY A 9 -27.71 -28.90 23.28
C GLY A 9 -26.39 -28.38 22.71
N GLY A 10 -25.40 -29.24 22.45
CA GLY A 10 -24.14 -28.86 21.80
C GLY A 10 -24.18 -28.97 20.27
N MET A 11 -23.02 -28.79 19.64
CA MET A 11 -22.83 -29.00 18.21
C MET A 11 -21.59 -29.85 17.89
N ASN A 12 -21.62 -30.50 16.75
CA ASN A 12 -20.51 -31.27 16.20
C ASN A 12 -20.19 -30.79 14.78
N LEU A 13 -18.91 -30.72 14.47
CA LEU A 13 -18.43 -30.76 13.08
C LEU A 13 -18.30 -32.23 12.65
N LEU A 14 -18.88 -32.57 11.51
CA LEU A 14 -18.71 -33.87 10.86
C LEU A 14 -18.04 -33.72 9.48
N LEU A 15 -17.04 -34.57 9.28
CA LEU A 15 -16.40 -34.85 8.00
C LEU A 15 -16.63 -36.33 7.67
N LYS A 16 -16.76 -36.65 6.38
CA LYS A 16 -16.78 -38.06 5.92
C LYS A 16 -15.49 -38.40 5.23
N LYS A 17 -14.90 -39.53 5.59
CA LYS A 17 -13.71 -40.07 4.93
C LYS A 17 -13.82 -41.59 4.83
N GLY A 18 -13.72 -42.11 3.61
CA GLY A 18 -13.80 -43.55 3.35
C GLY A 18 -15.14 -44.15 3.80
N GLY A 19 -16.22 -43.37 3.73
CA GLY A 19 -17.56 -43.75 4.19
C GLY A 19 -17.80 -43.66 5.70
N ALA A 20 -16.77 -43.35 6.50
CA ALA A 20 -16.88 -43.20 7.95
C ALA A 20 -17.00 -41.72 8.36
N ASN A 21 -17.68 -41.46 9.48
CA ASN A 21 -17.77 -40.13 10.06
C ASN A 21 -16.55 -39.86 10.96
N SER A 22 -15.88 -38.73 10.71
CA SER A 22 -14.92 -38.10 11.61
C SER A 22 -15.60 -36.92 12.29
N THR A 23 -15.68 -36.93 13.62
CA THR A 23 -16.46 -35.97 14.39
C THR A 23 -15.55 -35.13 15.30
N VAL A 24 -15.67 -33.81 15.24
CA VAL A 24 -15.07 -32.88 16.20
C VAL A 24 -16.19 -32.28 17.04
N PRO A 25 -16.32 -32.66 18.32
CA PRO A 25 -17.34 -32.08 19.18
C PRO A 25 -16.97 -30.66 19.59
N LEU A 26 -17.98 -29.78 19.74
CA LEU A 26 -17.81 -28.49 20.40
C LEU A 26 -17.46 -28.66 21.88
N GLY A 27 -17.92 -29.76 22.50
CA GLY A 27 -17.57 -30.12 23.89
C GLY A 27 -18.35 -29.38 24.97
N GLU A 28 -19.25 -28.46 24.61
CA GLU A 28 -20.08 -27.70 25.52
C GLU A 28 -21.54 -27.59 25.04
N GLY A 29 -22.46 -27.36 25.98
CA GLY A 29 -23.88 -27.15 25.68
C GLY A 29 -24.17 -25.68 25.38
N LEU A 30 -25.00 -25.42 24.37
CA LEU A 30 -25.47 -24.09 24.00
C LEU A 30 -26.79 -23.80 24.71
N ALA A 31 -26.91 -22.61 25.29
CA ALA A 31 -28.15 -22.17 25.91
C ALA A 31 -29.17 -21.72 24.85
N ALA A 32 -30.46 -21.95 25.13
CA ALA A 32 -31.53 -21.40 24.30
C ALA A 32 -31.53 -19.85 24.34
N ASP A 33 -32.07 -19.23 23.30
CA ASP A 33 -32.22 -17.77 23.16
C ASP A 33 -30.90 -16.98 23.31
N THR A 34 -29.77 -17.57 22.93
CA THR A 34 -28.44 -16.95 22.98
C THR A 34 -27.77 -17.02 21.61
N TRP A 35 -27.16 -15.92 21.16
CA TRP A 35 -26.38 -15.90 19.93
C TRP A 35 -25.00 -16.52 20.13
N TYR A 36 -24.60 -17.35 19.17
CA TYR A 36 -23.27 -17.95 19.10
C TYR A 36 -22.74 -17.83 17.68
N HIS A 37 -21.45 -17.53 17.56
CA HIS A 37 -20.74 -17.69 16.30
C HIS A 37 -19.97 -19.02 16.33
N ILE A 38 -20.20 -19.88 15.34
CA ILE A 38 -19.55 -21.19 15.28
C ILE A 38 -18.79 -21.28 13.97
N THR A 39 -17.49 -21.55 14.06
CA THR A 39 -16.65 -21.73 12.87
C THR A 39 -16.08 -23.13 12.86
N SER A 40 -16.05 -23.74 11.68
CA SER A 40 -15.43 -25.04 11.46
C SER A 40 -14.43 -24.94 10.34
N VAL A 41 -13.22 -25.44 10.57
CA VAL A 41 -12.10 -25.33 9.64
C VAL A 41 -11.54 -26.70 9.37
N PHE A 42 -11.20 -26.96 8.10
CA PHE A 42 -10.45 -28.14 7.70
C PHE A 42 -9.36 -27.70 6.74
N ASP A 43 -8.11 -27.99 7.08
CA ASP A 43 -6.93 -27.53 6.34
C ASP A 43 -6.28 -28.62 5.47
N GLY A 44 -6.94 -29.78 5.37
CA GLY A 44 -6.43 -30.94 4.64
C GLY A 44 -5.66 -31.95 5.50
N ALA A 45 -5.35 -31.61 6.75
CA ALA A 45 -4.72 -32.51 7.71
C ALA A 45 -5.49 -32.56 9.05
N GLU A 46 -6.11 -31.46 9.45
CA GLU A 46 -6.82 -31.33 10.73
C GLU A 46 -8.16 -30.62 10.53
N ALA A 47 -9.16 -31.09 11.28
CA ALA A 47 -10.46 -30.47 11.44
C ALA A 47 -10.55 -29.78 12.80
N ARG A 48 -11.05 -28.56 12.85
CA ARG A 48 -11.14 -27.71 14.05
C ARG A 48 -12.51 -27.08 14.17
N VAL A 49 -12.99 -26.90 15.39
CA VAL A 49 -14.24 -26.18 15.70
C VAL A 49 -13.99 -25.07 16.72
N TYR A 50 -14.57 -23.90 16.47
CA TYR A 50 -14.45 -22.71 17.29
C TYR A 50 -15.83 -22.25 17.76
N LEU A 51 -15.95 -21.88 19.03
CA LEU A 51 -17.12 -21.18 19.57
C LEU A 51 -16.75 -19.75 19.89
N ASN A 52 -17.49 -18.80 19.32
CA ASN A 52 -17.23 -17.37 19.44
C ASN A 52 -15.74 -17.09 19.22
N GLY A 53 -15.16 -17.60 18.13
CA GLY A 53 -13.75 -17.38 17.79
C GLY A 53 -12.70 -18.13 18.64
N GLU A 54 -13.09 -18.83 19.70
CA GLU A 54 -12.17 -19.60 20.55
C GLU A 54 -12.15 -21.07 20.12
N LEU A 55 -10.96 -21.67 19.96
CA LEU A 55 -10.82 -23.09 19.60
C LEU A 55 -11.37 -23.99 20.72
N LYS A 56 -12.28 -24.90 20.37
CA LYS A 56 -12.89 -25.84 21.32
C LYS A 56 -12.47 -27.29 21.11
N GLY A 57 -12.14 -27.67 19.89
CA GLY A 57 -11.72 -29.04 19.59
C GLY A 57 -11.03 -29.17 18.25
N SER A 58 -10.19 -30.19 18.14
CA SER A 58 -9.54 -30.57 16.88
C SER A 58 -9.44 -32.08 16.71
N LEU A 59 -9.28 -32.52 15.46
CA LEU A 59 -9.06 -33.91 15.08
C LEU A 59 -8.24 -34.01 13.80
N ALA A 60 -7.19 -34.82 13.81
CA ALA A 60 -6.44 -35.15 12.59
C ALA A 60 -7.32 -35.96 11.62
N VAL A 61 -7.53 -35.41 10.42
CA VAL A 61 -8.23 -36.04 9.31
C VAL A 61 -7.44 -35.74 8.04
N ALA A 62 -6.78 -36.73 7.46
CA ALA A 62 -6.06 -36.47 6.21
C ALA A 62 -7.04 -36.24 5.05
N ALA A 63 -6.69 -35.38 4.10
CA ALA A 63 -7.36 -35.29 2.81
C ALA A 63 -7.11 -36.55 1.92
N PRO A 64 -7.87 -36.73 0.82
CA PRO A 64 -9.14 -36.07 0.55
C PRO A 64 -10.23 -36.58 1.50
N ILE A 65 -11.23 -35.74 1.72
CA ILE A 65 -12.50 -36.15 2.33
C ILE A 65 -13.49 -36.55 1.23
N ASP A 66 -14.53 -37.27 1.60
CA ASP A 66 -15.54 -37.75 0.66
C ASP A 66 -16.34 -36.56 0.08
N THR A 67 -16.64 -36.64 -1.22
CA THR A 67 -17.52 -35.69 -1.93
C THR A 67 -18.95 -36.23 -2.03
N THR A 68 -19.88 -35.36 -2.39
CA THR A 68 -21.28 -35.73 -2.61
C THR A 68 -21.92 -34.82 -3.65
N ASP A 69 -22.89 -35.35 -4.39
CA ASP A 69 -23.73 -34.60 -5.33
C ASP A 69 -25.04 -34.11 -4.69
N LEU A 70 -25.20 -34.33 -3.38
CA LEU A 70 -26.33 -33.83 -2.61
C LEU A 70 -26.27 -32.31 -2.45
N ALA A 71 -27.43 -31.68 -2.35
CA ALA A 71 -27.54 -30.25 -2.09
C ALA A 71 -26.98 -29.90 -0.70
N LEU A 72 -26.36 -28.71 -0.59
CA LEU A 72 -26.07 -28.11 0.71
C LEU A 72 -27.38 -27.69 1.38
N VAL A 73 -27.65 -28.23 2.56
CA VAL A 73 -28.83 -27.89 3.37
C VAL A 73 -28.38 -27.07 4.58
N ILE A 74 -29.06 -25.93 4.80
CA ILE A 74 -28.87 -25.06 5.98
C ILE A 74 -30.14 -25.13 6.82
N GLY A 75 -29.99 -25.35 8.13
CA GLY A 75 -31.13 -25.41 9.06
C GLY A 75 -31.83 -26.78 9.15
N GLY A 76 -31.24 -27.85 8.63
CA GLY A 76 -31.82 -29.20 8.75
C GLY A 76 -31.03 -30.26 8.00
N ASP A 77 -31.61 -31.45 7.89
CA ASP A 77 -31.13 -32.55 7.04
C ASP A 77 -32.10 -32.87 5.89
N ASP A 78 -31.82 -33.95 5.15
CA ASP A 78 -32.66 -34.48 4.07
C ASP A 78 -33.87 -35.29 4.57
N GLY A 79 -34.13 -35.29 5.88
CA GLY A 79 -35.20 -36.00 6.54
C GLY A 79 -36.16 -35.04 7.27
N THR A 80 -36.48 -35.37 8.52
CA THR A 80 -37.42 -34.58 9.34
C THR A 80 -36.73 -33.76 10.43
N ARG A 81 -35.39 -33.79 10.50
CA ARG A 81 -34.64 -33.09 11.54
C ARG A 81 -34.38 -31.66 11.07
N THR A 82 -35.04 -30.71 11.74
CA THR A 82 -34.92 -29.29 11.43
C THR A 82 -34.36 -28.53 12.62
N PHE A 83 -33.60 -27.48 12.34
CA PHE A 83 -33.16 -26.52 13.32
C PHE A 83 -34.34 -25.67 13.77
N ASN A 84 -34.49 -25.52 15.09
CA ASN A 84 -35.52 -24.69 15.70
C ASN A 84 -34.85 -23.44 16.29
N GLY A 85 -34.79 -22.37 15.50
CA GLY A 85 -34.16 -21.11 15.88
C GLY A 85 -33.98 -20.18 14.68
N VAL A 86 -33.18 -19.13 14.86
CA VAL A 86 -32.79 -18.19 13.80
C VAL A 86 -31.31 -18.34 13.47
N MET A 87 -30.95 -18.11 12.20
CA MET A 87 -29.56 -18.08 11.72
C MET A 87 -29.35 -16.78 10.97
N ASP A 88 -28.15 -16.23 11.05
CA ASP A 88 -27.75 -15.04 10.30
C ASP A 88 -26.30 -15.19 9.81
N GLN A 89 -25.95 -14.50 8.72
CA GLN A 89 -24.61 -14.42 8.13
C GLN A 89 -23.91 -15.78 7.87
N VAL A 90 -24.64 -16.74 7.29
CA VAL A 90 -24.07 -18.06 6.93
C VAL A 90 -23.13 -17.92 5.73
N ALA A 91 -21.87 -18.29 5.91
CA ALA A 91 -20.83 -18.25 4.87
C ALA A 91 -20.08 -19.60 4.77
N PHE A 92 -19.50 -19.87 3.61
CA PHE A 92 -18.71 -21.07 3.34
C PHE A 92 -17.51 -20.73 2.45
N TRP A 93 -16.32 -21.17 2.85
CA TRP A 93 -15.08 -20.92 2.13
C TRP A 93 -14.53 -22.20 1.52
N ASN A 94 -13.86 -22.07 0.37
CA ASN A 94 -13.13 -23.14 -0.29
C ASN A 94 -11.68 -23.26 0.20
N ARG A 95 -11.35 -22.63 1.34
CA ARG A 95 -10.03 -22.65 1.98
C ARG A 95 -10.19 -22.68 3.50
N ALA A 96 -9.13 -23.11 4.18
CA ALA A 96 -9.04 -22.91 5.63
C ALA A 96 -8.89 -21.40 5.95
N LEU A 97 -9.62 -20.95 6.96
CA LEU A 97 -9.44 -19.61 7.54
C LEU A 97 -8.29 -19.62 8.56
N THR A 98 -7.57 -18.50 8.67
CA THR A 98 -6.61 -18.25 9.75
C THR A 98 -7.34 -17.99 11.06
N GLU A 99 -6.63 -18.05 12.20
CA GLU A 99 -7.23 -17.73 13.50
C GLU A 99 -7.75 -16.28 13.55
N GLU A 100 -7.04 -15.35 12.94
CA GLU A 100 -7.50 -13.97 12.82
C GLU A 100 -8.82 -13.88 12.06
N GLU A 101 -8.92 -14.47 10.87
CA GLU A 101 -10.15 -14.49 10.05
C GLU A 101 -11.33 -15.12 10.80
N ILE A 102 -11.08 -16.09 11.67
CA ILE A 102 -12.10 -16.71 12.53
C ILE A 102 -12.55 -15.73 13.61
N LEU A 103 -11.62 -14.98 14.22
CA LEU A 103 -11.95 -13.89 15.14
C LEU A 103 -12.73 -12.78 14.42
N GLN A 104 -12.40 -12.47 13.16
CA GLN A 104 -13.14 -11.51 12.34
C GLN A 104 -14.58 -11.96 12.12
N ALA A 105 -14.77 -13.19 11.64
CA ALA A 105 -16.10 -13.76 11.44
C ALA A 105 -16.90 -13.81 12.75
N ALA A 106 -16.22 -14.04 13.89
CA ALA A 106 -16.84 -14.07 15.21
C ALA A 106 -17.17 -12.71 15.82
N GLY A 107 -16.82 -11.60 15.14
CA GLY A 107 -16.94 -10.26 15.71
C GLY A 107 -16.03 -10.04 16.93
N ARG A 108 -14.90 -10.77 17.00
CA ARG A 108 -13.95 -10.76 18.13
C ARG A 108 -12.58 -10.17 17.83
N ILE A 109 -12.38 -9.58 16.66
CA ILE A 109 -11.34 -8.56 16.54
C ILE A 109 -11.83 -7.40 17.39
N GLY A 110 -11.28 -7.21 18.58
CA GLY A 110 -11.74 -6.20 19.53
C GLY A 110 -11.56 -4.77 19.04
N GLY A 111 -11.19 -3.87 19.96
CA GLY A 111 -10.83 -2.50 19.59
C GLY A 111 -9.71 -2.48 18.53
N PRO A 112 -9.59 -1.40 17.75
CA PRO A 112 -8.63 -1.34 16.66
C PRO A 112 -7.19 -1.52 17.15
N THR A 113 -6.35 -2.12 16.32
CA THR A 113 -4.90 -2.25 16.51
C THR A 113 -4.21 -1.63 15.30
N ILE A 114 -3.26 -0.72 15.53
CA ILE A 114 -2.50 -0.07 14.45
C ILE A 114 -1.24 -0.88 14.17
N GLU A 115 -1.05 -1.29 12.93
CA GLU A 115 0.07 -2.11 12.47
C GLU A 115 1.08 -1.30 11.65
N GLY A 116 0.62 -0.28 10.93
CA GLY A 116 1.43 0.64 10.15
C GLY A 116 1.23 2.06 10.62
N GLN A 117 2.32 2.69 11.08
CA GLN A 117 2.30 4.05 11.59
C GLN A 117 2.47 5.08 10.45
N PRO A 118 1.89 6.29 10.58
CA PRO A 118 2.20 7.38 9.68
C PRO A 118 3.68 7.76 9.80
N VAL A 119 4.30 8.12 8.68
CA VAL A 119 5.72 8.44 8.59
C VAL A 119 5.91 9.95 8.50
N SER A 120 6.88 10.48 9.25
CA SER A 120 7.22 11.90 9.20
C SER A 120 7.75 12.31 7.82
N MET A 121 7.43 13.52 7.38
CA MET A 121 7.80 14.02 6.05
C MET A 121 8.44 15.40 6.14
N ASN A 122 9.35 15.65 5.21
CA ASN A 122 9.93 16.96 4.97
C ASN A 122 9.71 17.32 3.51
N ILE A 123 8.91 18.34 3.26
CA ILE A 123 8.55 18.79 1.91
C ILE A 123 8.84 20.29 1.76
N TYR A 124 8.92 20.75 0.53
CA TYR A 124 8.93 22.17 0.23
C TYR A 124 7.50 22.70 0.12
N GLU A 125 7.32 23.99 0.41
CA GLU A 125 6.07 24.71 0.21
C GLU A 125 5.53 24.52 -1.22
N GLY A 126 4.23 24.26 -1.32
CA GLY A 126 3.52 23.92 -2.56
C GLY A 126 3.52 22.43 -2.90
N GLY A 127 4.33 21.61 -2.23
CA GLY A 127 4.36 20.16 -2.41
C GLY A 127 3.19 19.42 -1.75
N THR A 128 3.13 18.10 -1.95
CA THR A 128 2.09 17.23 -1.39
C THR A 128 2.61 16.37 -0.25
N ALA A 129 1.97 16.41 0.91
CA ALA A 129 2.19 15.48 2.02
C ALA A 129 1.10 14.39 2.03
N ARG A 130 1.51 13.12 2.22
CA ARG A 130 0.61 11.98 2.36
C ARG A 130 0.94 11.17 3.61
N PHE A 131 0.09 11.22 4.62
CA PHE A 131 0.17 10.35 5.78
C PHE A 131 -0.79 9.18 5.61
N ALA A 132 -0.37 7.96 5.94
CA ALA A 132 -1.20 6.77 5.87
C ALA A 132 -1.05 5.94 7.14
N VAL A 133 -2.10 5.23 7.53
CA VAL A 133 -2.12 4.28 8.63
C VAL A 133 -2.68 2.94 8.13
N SER A 134 -2.18 1.82 8.66
CA SER A 134 -2.84 0.51 8.50
C SER A 134 -3.28 -0.01 9.86
N ALA A 135 -4.52 -0.47 9.96
CA ALA A 135 -5.10 -0.94 11.21
C ALA A 135 -6.01 -2.15 10.97
N THR A 136 -6.07 -3.03 11.97
CA THR A 136 -6.98 -4.17 12.07
C THR A 136 -7.96 -3.94 13.22
N GLY A 137 -9.11 -4.63 13.21
CA GLY A 137 -10.17 -4.47 14.22
C GLY A 137 -11.55 -4.75 13.63
N ALA A 138 -12.57 -4.94 14.48
CA ALA A 138 -13.93 -5.17 13.99
C ALA A 138 -14.42 -4.00 13.12
N ASP A 139 -15.11 -4.34 12.04
CA ASP A 139 -15.73 -3.37 11.14
C ASP A 139 -17.02 -2.74 11.73
N PRO A 140 -17.38 -1.51 11.32
CA PRO A 140 -16.59 -0.62 10.48
C PRO A 140 -15.51 0.12 11.30
N LEU A 141 -14.29 0.18 10.78
CA LEU A 141 -13.26 1.10 11.29
C LEU A 141 -13.58 2.54 10.87
N SER A 142 -13.48 3.46 11.82
CA SER A 142 -13.62 4.90 11.61
C SER A 142 -12.31 5.61 11.94
N TYR A 143 -11.92 6.58 11.12
CA TYR A 143 -10.67 7.32 11.26
C TYR A 143 -10.96 8.79 11.57
N LEU A 144 -10.13 9.40 12.40
CA LEU A 144 -10.13 10.84 12.63
C LEU A 144 -8.69 11.32 12.79
N TRP A 145 -8.21 12.09 11.82
CA TRP A 145 -6.89 12.71 11.87
C TRP A 145 -6.89 13.95 12.77
N TYR A 146 -5.74 14.21 13.37
CA TYR A 146 -5.46 15.35 14.23
C TYR A 146 -4.22 16.08 13.73
N LYS A 147 -4.23 17.40 13.90
CA LYS A 147 -3.04 18.23 13.84
C LYS A 147 -2.76 18.80 15.22
N GLY A 148 -1.72 18.31 15.88
CA GLY A 148 -1.51 18.52 17.31
C GLY A 148 -2.72 18.01 18.09
N ALA A 149 -3.43 18.93 18.77
CA ALA A 149 -4.65 18.60 19.51
C ALA A 149 -5.95 18.86 18.71
N GLU A 150 -5.87 19.47 17.52
CA GLU A 150 -7.05 19.89 16.77
C GLU A 150 -7.53 18.77 15.82
N PRO A 151 -8.80 18.32 15.93
CA PRO A 151 -9.34 17.28 15.06
C PRO A 151 -9.66 17.81 13.66
N LEU A 152 -9.17 17.14 12.63
CA LEU A 152 -9.47 17.38 11.23
C LEU A 152 -10.72 16.59 10.84
N ARG A 153 -11.90 17.10 11.23
CA ARG A 153 -13.18 16.35 11.18
C ARG A 153 -13.62 15.88 9.79
N THR A 154 -13.05 16.42 8.72
CA THR A 154 -13.32 16.00 7.33
C THR A 154 -12.46 14.83 6.89
N GLU A 155 -11.39 14.54 7.62
CA GLU A 155 -10.37 13.56 7.25
C GLU A 155 -10.69 12.24 7.93
N THR A 156 -11.53 11.44 7.26
CA THR A 156 -12.14 10.22 7.83
C THR A 156 -11.68 8.92 7.17
N THR A 157 -10.60 8.97 6.40
CA THR A 157 -9.99 7.82 5.72
C THR A 157 -8.70 7.39 6.41
N ASP A 158 -8.20 6.22 6.04
CA ASP A 158 -6.90 5.68 6.46
C ASP A 158 -5.69 6.49 5.94
N THR A 159 -5.93 7.44 5.05
CA THR A 159 -4.94 8.33 4.45
C THR A 159 -5.37 9.79 4.62
N LEU A 160 -4.43 10.66 4.99
CA LEU A 160 -4.54 12.12 4.97
C LEU A 160 -3.64 12.68 3.87
N VAL A 161 -4.20 13.53 3.02
CA VAL A 161 -3.47 14.20 1.92
C VAL A 161 -3.55 15.71 2.10
N ILE A 162 -2.40 16.37 2.16
CA ILE A 162 -2.27 17.84 2.20
C ILE A 162 -1.63 18.26 0.87
N GLU A 163 -2.44 18.79 -0.03
CA GLU A 163 -1.98 19.35 -1.30
C GLU A 163 -1.60 20.82 -1.13
N TYR A 164 -0.63 21.28 -1.92
CA TYR A 164 -0.17 22.68 -1.91
C TYR A 164 0.23 23.16 -0.51
N ALA A 165 1.00 22.35 0.22
CA ALA A 165 1.31 22.58 1.62
C ALA A 165 2.00 23.94 1.84
N SER A 166 1.56 24.67 2.86
CA SER A 166 2.14 25.93 3.29
C SER A 166 2.93 25.76 4.60
N PRO A 167 3.78 26.73 4.99
CA PRO A 167 4.42 26.70 6.31
C PRO A 167 3.43 26.61 7.47
N ALA A 168 2.18 27.03 7.28
CA ALA A 168 1.14 26.91 8.29
C ALA A 168 0.68 25.46 8.49
N ASP A 169 0.88 24.57 7.52
CA ASP A 169 0.52 23.15 7.57
C ASP A 169 1.54 22.31 8.33
N ALA A 170 2.75 22.83 8.55
CA ALA A 170 3.75 22.17 9.38
C ALA A 170 3.23 21.88 10.79
N GLY A 171 3.67 20.77 11.37
CA GLY A 171 3.26 20.33 12.70
C GLY A 171 3.16 18.82 12.82
N ASP A 172 2.65 18.39 13.97
CA ASP A 172 2.51 16.99 14.32
C ASP A 172 1.14 16.46 13.92
N TYR A 173 1.10 15.29 13.31
CA TYR A 173 -0.11 14.61 12.86
C TYR A 173 -0.23 13.24 13.52
N SER A 174 -1.45 12.89 13.91
CA SER A 174 -1.80 11.57 14.41
C SER A 174 -3.21 11.21 13.98
N VAL A 175 -3.55 9.92 14.04
CA VAL A 175 -4.89 9.43 13.72
C VAL A 175 -5.41 8.55 14.84
N VAL A 176 -6.69 8.75 15.17
CA VAL A 176 -7.43 7.84 16.03
C VAL A 176 -8.26 6.93 15.15
N VAL A 177 -8.03 5.62 15.28
CA VAL A 177 -8.84 4.57 14.65
C VAL A 177 -9.79 4.02 15.70
N SER A 178 -11.08 3.94 15.39
CA SER A 178 -12.12 3.53 16.34
C SER A 178 -13.14 2.58 15.73
N ASN A 179 -13.72 1.73 16.56
CA ASN A 179 -14.91 0.93 16.27
C ASN A 179 -15.77 0.82 17.55
N ALA A 180 -16.80 -0.03 17.54
CA ALA A 180 -17.68 -0.21 18.70
C ALA A 180 -16.98 -0.78 19.95
N GLU A 181 -15.86 -1.47 19.77
CA GLU A 181 -15.13 -2.18 20.82
C GLU A 181 -13.99 -1.36 21.43
N GLY A 182 -13.61 -0.23 20.80
CA GLY A 182 -12.62 0.69 21.35
C GLY A 182 -11.96 1.60 20.31
N SER A 183 -10.79 2.12 20.68
CA SER A 183 -9.98 2.97 19.82
C SER A 183 -8.49 2.77 20.05
N ALA A 184 -7.71 2.90 18.98
CA ALA A 184 -6.26 3.04 19.03
C ALA A 184 -5.85 4.40 18.47
N THR A 185 -4.78 4.97 19.01
CA THR A 185 -4.17 6.21 18.52
C THR A 185 -2.80 5.89 17.93
N SER A 186 -2.50 6.44 16.76
CA SER A 186 -1.20 6.25 16.11
C SER A 186 -0.07 6.91 16.89
N GLU A 187 1.16 6.53 16.54
CA GLU A 187 2.32 7.38 16.80
C GLU A 187 2.18 8.72 16.06
N THR A 188 2.95 9.70 16.51
CA THR A 188 2.96 11.04 15.92
C THR A 188 3.93 11.09 14.74
N ALA A 189 3.45 11.58 13.60
CA ALA A 189 4.25 11.89 12.43
C ALA A 189 4.36 13.40 12.26
N THR A 190 5.58 13.92 12.13
CA THR A 190 5.83 15.35 11.96
C THR A 190 5.89 15.72 10.48
N LEU A 191 5.13 16.74 10.08
CA LEU A 191 5.27 17.44 8.81
C LEU A 191 6.18 18.66 8.99
N THR A 192 7.30 18.68 8.27
CA THR A 192 8.11 19.87 8.08
C THR A 192 7.84 20.44 6.69
N VAL A 193 7.51 21.73 6.61
CA VAL A 193 7.32 22.45 5.35
C VAL A 193 8.37 23.55 5.24
N GLN A 194 9.30 23.40 4.29
CA GLN A 194 10.35 24.36 4.02
C GLN A 194 9.85 25.45 3.06
N ALA A 195 9.91 26.71 3.50
CA ALA A 195 9.47 27.85 2.70
C ALA A 195 10.31 28.00 1.42
N VAL A 196 9.67 28.40 0.32
CA VAL A 196 10.34 28.60 -0.97
C VAL A 196 10.64 30.09 -1.18
N ALA A 197 11.93 30.45 -1.22
CA ALA A 197 12.38 31.85 -1.41
C ALA A 197 12.54 32.26 -2.88
N GLY A 198 12.26 31.35 -3.82
CA GLY A 198 12.37 31.54 -5.27
C GLY A 198 12.91 30.30 -5.98
N LEU A 199 13.22 30.43 -7.27
CA LEU A 199 13.65 29.32 -8.16
C LEU A 199 14.99 28.67 -7.79
N GLN A 200 15.68 29.21 -6.78
CA GLN A 200 16.95 28.69 -6.29
C GLN A 200 16.77 27.64 -5.18
N THR A 201 15.64 27.70 -4.46
CA THR A 201 15.32 26.72 -3.41
C THR A 201 15.08 25.35 -4.04
N ALA A 202 15.59 24.29 -3.41
CA ALA A 202 15.44 22.90 -3.84
C ALA A 202 15.95 22.57 -5.26
N ARG A 203 16.74 23.47 -5.88
CA ARG A 203 17.27 23.22 -7.22
C ARG A 203 18.44 22.24 -7.14
N VAL A 204 18.20 21.01 -7.58
CA VAL A 204 19.20 19.91 -7.52
C VAL A 204 20.24 19.99 -8.64
N LEU A 205 19.84 20.43 -9.83
CA LEU A 205 20.72 20.55 -10.99
C LEU A 205 20.38 21.82 -11.77
N TYR A 206 21.41 22.55 -12.18
CA TYR A 206 21.25 23.67 -13.10
C TYR A 206 22.46 23.78 -14.02
N LEU A 207 22.31 23.31 -15.26
CA LEU A 207 23.31 23.43 -16.31
C LEU A 207 22.92 24.61 -17.22
N PRO A 208 23.50 25.81 -17.04
CA PRO A 208 23.20 26.95 -17.90
C PRO A 208 23.79 26.78 -19.30
N PHE A 209 24.84 25.97 -19.45
CA PHE A 209 25.62 25.79 -20.67
C PHE A 209 26.27 27.09 -21.17
N ASP A 210 26.81 27.88 -20.23
CA ASP A 210 27.45 29.18 -20.47
C ASP A 210 28.99 29.05 -20.67
N GLU A 211 29.52 27.83 -20.67
CA GLU A 211 30.93 27.57 -20.93
C GLU A 211 31.32 27.95 -22.38
N THR A 212 32.61 28.23 -22.59
CA THR A 212 33.14 28.59 -23.92
C THR A 212 34.18 27.59 -24.45
N SER A 213 34.54 26.57 -23.66
CA SER A 213 35.52 25.55 -24.02
C SER A 213 35.41 24.32 -23.11
N GLY A 214 36.04 23.22 -23.53
CA GLY A 214 36.11 21.98 -22.74
C GLY A 214 34.86 21.10 -22.86
N LEU A 215 34.87 20.01 -22.09
CA LEU A 215 33.89 18.92 -22.14
C LEU A 215 33.12 18.73 -20.82
N THR A 216 33.00 19.80 -20.03
CA THR A 216 32.26 19.79 -18.78
C THR A 216 31.22 20.91 -18.81
N ALA A 217 29.96 20.55 -18.63
CA ALA A 217 28.89 21.48 -18.31
C ALA A 217 28.86 21.66 -16.79
N ALA A 218 29.18 22.86 -16.31
CA ALA A 218 29.24 23.15 -14.89
C ALA A 218 27.83 23.26 -14.31
N ASP A 219 27.66 22.66 -13.13
CA ASP A 219 26.44 22.78 -12.36
C ASP A 219 26.47 24.06 -11.52
N ALA A 220 25.59 24.99 -11.87
CA ALA A 220 25.37 26.25 -11.18
C ALA A 220 24.29 26.16 -10.09
N SER A 221 23.79 24.96 -9.75
CA SER A 221 22.91 24.77 -8.59
C SER A 221 23.66 24.86 -7.26
N GLY A 222 24.96 24.56 -7.27
CA GLY A 222 25.80 24.48 -6.06
C GLY A 222 25.99 23.06 -5.53
N ASN A 223 25.35 22.04 -6.13
CA ASN A 223 25.44 20.64 -5.69
C ASN A 223 26.60 19.87 -6.34
N GLY A 224 27.28 20.47 -7.33
CA GLY A 224 28.44 19.87 -7.97
C GLY A 224 28.08 18.75 -8.96
N ASN A 225 26.83 18.70 -9.41
CA ASN A 225 26.30 17.73 -10.36
C ASN A 225 26.72 18.07 -11.81
N ASN A 226 28.02 18.28 -12.03
CA ASN A 226 28.56 18.68 -13.33
C ASN A 226 28.28 17.61 -14.40
N GLY A 227 27.82 18.04 -15.58
CA GLY A 227 27.64 17.18 -16.73
C GLY A 227 28.95 16.93 -17.47
N GLN A 228 29.26 15.68 -17.78
CA GLN A 228 30.37 15.32 -18.68
C GLN A 228 29.85 15.13 -20.10
N LEU A 229 30.50 15.81 -21.05
CA LEU A 229 30.10 15.77 -22.46
C LEU A 229 30.67 14.52 -23.14
N GLY A 230 29.78 13.60 -23.52
CA GLY A 230 30.09 12.41 -24.32
C GLY A 230 29.67 12.59 -25.78
N GLY A 231 30.48 12.10 -26.72
CA GLY A 231 30.22 12.23 -28.17
C GLY A 231 30.64 13.58 -28.78
N PHE A 232 31.14 14.52 -27.98
CA PHE A 232 31.65 15.81 -28.43
C PHE A 232 33.16 15.77 -28.67
N LEU A 233 33.62 16.45 -29.73
CA LEU A 233 35.04 16.77 -29.88
C LEU A 233 35.44 17.85 -28.86
N ASN A 234 36.68 17.81 -28.36
CA ASN A 234 37.20 18.83 -27.46
C ASN A 234 37.58 20.13 -28.21
N THR A 235 36.58 20.76 -28.83
CA THR A 235 36.66 22.03 -29.54
C THR A 235 35.82 23.08 -28.79
N THR A 236 35.49 24.19 -29.46
CA THR A 236 34.57 25.22 -28.92
C THR A 236 33.26 25.31 -29.71
N SER A 237 33.08 24.52 -30.78
CA SER A 237 31.95 24.66 -31.71
C SER A 237 30.60 24.23 -31.13
N HIS A 238 30.61 23.41 -30.07
CA HIS A 238 29.42 22.96 -29.37
C HIS A 238 28.87 23.99 -28.39
N TRP A 239 29.67 24.97 -27.96
CA TRP A 239 29.24 26.06 -27.10
C TRP A 239 28.74 27.22 -27.97
N VAL A 240 27.42 27.39 -28.08
CA VAL A 240 26.79 28.36 -29.00
C VAL A 240 25.84 29.31 -28.25
N PRO A 241 25.53 30.50 -28.80
CA PRO A 241 24.58 31.42 -28.15
C PRO A 241 23.19 30.79 -27.95
N GLY A 242 22.68 30.88 -26.72
CA GLY A 242 21.38 30.37 -26.32
C GLY A 242 20.29 31.44 -26.30
N ARG A 243 19.11 31.07 -25.79
CA ARG A 243 18.01 32.02 -25.52
C ARG A 243 18.40 33.05 -24.45
N VAL A 244 19.15 32.60 -23.47
CA VAL A 244 19.82 33.41 -22.43
C VAL A 244 21.27 32.97 -22.48
N ASN A 245 22.21 33.91 -22.65
CA ASN A 245 23.65 33.64 -22.70
C ASN A 245 24.05 32.50 -23.68
N GLY A 246 24.58 31.39 -23.16
CA GLY A 246 25.06 30.22 -23.91
C GLY A 246 24.04 29.10 -23.99
N SER A 247 24.41 28.06 -24.74
CA SER A 247 23.70 26.80 -24.90
C SER A 247 24.64 25.74 -25.47
N LEU A 248 24.27 24.47 -25.30
CA LEU A 248 24.99 23.34 -25.87
C LEU A 248 24.33 22.91 -27.19
N ASN A 249 25.10 22.90 -28.28
CA ASN A 249 24.64 22.42 -29.58
C ASN A 249 24.86 20.91 -29.70
N TYR A 250 23.76 20.15 -29.72
CA TYR A 250 23.77 18.70 -29.90
C TYR A 250 23.74 18.27 -31.38
N ASP A 251 23.51 19.20 -32.30
CA ASP A 251 23.43 18.98 -33.75
C ASP A 251 24.75 19.41 -34.41
N LEU A 252 25.76 18.56 -34.28
CA LEU A 252 27.06 18.74 -34.91
C LEU A 252 27.20 17.70 -36.02
N ASP A 253 27.40 18.16 -37.26
CA ASP A 253 27.67 17.35 -38.46
C ASP A 253 29.05 16.64 -38.41
N ASP A 254 29.59 16.41 -37.22
CA ASP A 254 30.89 15.80 -37.06
C ASP A 254 30.79 14.28 -37.28
N LEU A 255 31.66 13.79 -38.15
CA LEU A 255 31.70 12.49 -38.85
C LEU A 255 31.64 11.21 -37.99
N ASN A 256 31.42 11.33 -36.68
CA ASN A 256 31.31 10.22 -35.73
C ASN A 256 30.12 10.43 -34.76
N ASN A 257 28.98 10.99 -35.19
CA ASN A 257 27.81 11.27 -34.34
C ASN A 257 27.27 10.02 -33.61
N VAL A 258 27.97 9.60 -32.56
CA VAL A 258 27.61 8.59 -31.58
C VAL A 258 26.89 9.31 -30.46
N GLY A 259 25.70 9.85 -30.74
CA GLY A 259 24.78 10.42 -29.74
C GLY A 259 25.45 11.38 -28.73
N SER A 260 25.57 12.65 -29.10
CA SER A 260 26.05 13.70 -28.20
C SER A 260 25.18 13.81 -26.95
N VAL A 261 25.77 13.68 -25.76
CA VAL A 261 25.05 13.74 -24.47
C VAL A 261 25.84 14.52 -23.42
N ALA A 262 25.12 15.18 -22.51
CA ALA A 262 25.68 15.72 -21.28
C ALA A 262 25.26 14.80 -20.12
N GLY A 263 26.13 13.88 -19.73
CA GLY A 263 25.86 12.90 -18.68
C GLY A 263 26.21 13.44 -17.31
N VAL A 264 25.25 13.53 -16.41
CA VAL A 264 25.48 13.80 -15.00
C VAL A 264 25.62 12.47 -14.26
N GLN A 265 26.67 12.33 -13.46
CA GLN A 265 26.86 11.11 -12.66
C GLN A 265 25.89 11.08 -11.48
N ASP A 266 25.58 9.87 -11.04
CA ASP A 266 24.80 9.64 -9.83
C ASP A 266 25.37 10.37 -8.61
N SER A 267 24.49 10.91 -7.76
CA SER A 267 24.88 11.64 -6.57
C SER A 267 23.76 11.66 -5.53
N ALA A 268 24.14 11.77 -4.25
CA ALA A 268 23.19 11.82 -3.15
C ALA A 268 22.17 12.95 -3.28
N SER A 269 22.54 14.09 -3.89
CA SER A 269 21.60 15.20 -4.11
C SER A 269 20.55 14.88 -5.19
N LEU A 270 20.87 14.03 -6.16
CA LEU A 270 19.91 13.55 -7.17
C LEU A 270 18.97 12.50 -6.57
N ASP A 271 19.45 11.71 -5.61
CA ASP A 271 18.65 10.71 -4.87
C ASP A 271 17.56 11.33 -3.98
N GLU A 272 17.60 12.65 -3.73
CA GLU A 272 16.54 13.33 -2.98
C GLU A 272 15.26 13.54 -3.81
N VAL A 273 15.33 13.42 -5.15
CA VAL A 273 14.20 13.60 -6.07
C VAL A 273 13.35 12.33 -6.13
N THR A 274 12.59 12.06 -5.06
CA THR A 274 11.88 10.78 -4.87
C THR A 274 10.37 10.87 -4.99
N ASN A 275 9.78 11.97 -4.54
CA ASN A 275 8.33 12.09 -4.40
C ASN A 275 7.72 13.01 -5.48
N GLU A 276 8.33 14.16 -5.71
CA GLU A 276 7.87 15.18 -6.64
C GLU A 276 9.07 15.82 -7.34
N ALA A 277 8.90 16.23 -8.60
CA ALA A 277 9.96 16.82 -9.40
C ALA A 277 9.41 17.80 -10.44
N THR A 278 10.22 18.80 -10.80
CA THR A 278 9.97 19.66 -11.97
C THR A 278 11.23 19.72 -12.81
N PHE A 279 11.08 19.52 -14.12
CA PHE A 279 12.16 19.72 -15.09
C PHE A 279 11.74 20.83 -16.07
N CYS A 280 12.61 21.82 -16.25
CA CYS A 280 12.34 22.95 -17.15
C CYS A 280 13.58 23.33 -17.94
N PHE A 281 13.41 23.67 -19.21
CA PHE A 281 14.50 24.06 -20.09
C PHE A 281 13.99 24.84 -21.31
N TRP A 282 14.86 25.63 -21.91
CA TRP A 282 14.64 26.18 -23.26
C TRP A 282 15.11 25.17 -24.30
N MET A 283 14.34 24.99 -25.37
CA MET A 283 14.76 24.18 -26.53
C MET A 283 14.53 24.94 -27.84
N LYS A 284 15.41 24.70 -28.82
CA LYS A 284 15.25 25.16 -30.21
C LYS A 284 15.59 24.00 -31.15
N PRO A 285 14.62 23.13 -31.47
CA PRO A 285 14.85 21.97 -32.34
C PRO A 285 15.23 22.40 -33.76
N ALA A 286 16.22 21.73 -34.36
CA ALA A 286 16.60 21.93 -35.77
C ALA A 286 15.71 21.12 -36.74
N SER A 287 15.28 19.93 -36.30
CA SER A 287 14.38 19.02 -37.02
C SER A 287 13.54 18.20 -36.02
N TRP A 288 12.61 17.38 -36.52
CA TRP A 288 11.76 16.50 -35.72
C TRP A 288 11.88 15.05 -36.19
N GLY A 289 11.92 14.09 -35.26
CA GLY A 289 12.08 12.66 -35.56
C GLY A 289 13.45 12.11 -35.13
N PHE A 290 13.66 10.81 -35.29
CA PHE A 290 14.97 10.19 -35.04
C PHE A 290 15.93 10.57 -36.18
N VAL A 291 17.15 10.97 -35.84
CA VAL A 291 18.25 10.96 -36.80
C VAL A 291 18.63 9.50 -37.02
N ASP A 292 18.02 8.86 -38.02
CA ASP A 292 18.43 7.54 -38.49
C ASP A 292 19.80 7.70 -39.17
N THR A 293 20.86 7.24 -38.51
CA THR A 293 22.21 7.23 -39.07
C THR A 293 22.49 5.98 -39.89
N SER A 294 21.48 5.15 -40.19
CA SER A 294 21.69 4.02 -41.10
C SER A 294 21.97 4.55 -42.52
N PRO A 295 23.09 4.15 -43.16
CA PRO A 295 23.36 4.54 -44.53
C PRO A 295 22.49 3.70 -45.47
N GLY A 296 21.33 4.22 -45.87
CA GLY A 296 20.61 3.72 -47.05
C GLY A 296 19.09 3.86 -47.03
N SER A 297 18.58 4.89 -47.69
CA SER A 297 17.32 4.86 -48.44
C SER A 297 17.57 5.26 -49.88
#